data_AF-A0A7H0SNJ6-F1
#
_entry.id   AF-A0A7H0SNJ6-F1
#
_cell.length_a   1.000
_cell.length_b   1.000
_cell.length_c   1.000
_cell.angle_alpha   90.00
_cell.angle_beta   90.00
_cell.angle_gamma   90.00
#
_symmetry.space_group_name_H-M   'P 1'
#
loop_
_entity.id
_entity.type
_entity.pdbx_description
1 polymer ?
#
loop_
_entity_poly.entity_id
_entity_poly.type
_entity_poly.pdbx_seq_one_letter_code
_entity_poly.pdbx_strand_id
1 'polypeptide(L)' 'MTDNLINGEKFEPVAGETIKDLIEKRLGVSLTEQGYRVEGEPLAIAVAKNSQVVPRSSWCHTLAEGTIDIVGAVQGG' A
#
# COMPACT_ATOMS: atom_id res chain seq x y z
N MET A 1 11.32 18.98 -5.08
CA MET A 1 10.01 18.53 -4.57
C MET A 1 9.79 17.17 -5.16
N THR A 2 9.78 16.13 -4.35
CA THR A 2 9.45 14.79 -4.84
C THR A 2 7.94 14.71 -4.94
N ASP A 3 7.41 14.49 -6.14
CA ASP A 3 5.98 14.25 -6.30
C ASP A 3 5.62 12.95 -5.57
N ASN A 4 4.54 13.00 -4.78
CA ASN A 4 3.93 11.83 -4.17
C ASN A 4 2.86 11.30 -5.12
N LEU A 5 3.00 10.04 -5.56
CA LEU A 5 2.14 9.42 -6.56
C LEU A 5 1.59 8.08 -6.03
N ILE A 6 0.34 7.76 -6.32
CA ILE A 6 -0.24 6.43 -6.17
C ILE A 6 -0.75 5.99 -7.53
N ASN A 7 -0.19 4.91 -8.10
CA ASN A 7 -0.54 4.45 -9.44
C ASN A 7 -0.49 5.57 -10.50
N GLY A 8 0.46 6.51 -10.36
CA GLY A 8 0.59 7.68 -11.23
C GLY A 8 -0.30 8.88 -10.91
N GLU A 9 -1.23 8.77 -9.96
CA GLU A 9 -2.07 9.88 -9.51
C GLU A 9 -1.42 10.63 -8.35
N LYS A 10 -1.40 11.97 -8.40
CA LYS A 10 -0.88 12.78 -7.29
C LYS A 10 -1.70 12.56 -6.02
N PHE A 11 -1.01 12.45 -4.89
CA PHE A 11 -1.64 12.43 -3.58
C PHE A 11 -0.82 13.21 -2.56
N GLU A 12 -1.47 13.61 -1.48
CA GLU A 12 -0.82 14.23 -0.33
C GLU A 12 -0.87 13.25 0.84
N PRO A 13 0.27 12.67 1.25
CA PRO A 13 0.29 11.79 2.40
C PRO A 13 0.05 12.56 3.68
N VAL A 14 -0.71 11.95 4.60
CA VAL A 14 -0.80 12.46 5.96
C VAL A 14 0.51 12.18 6.69
N ALA A 15 0.96 13.10 7.54
CA ALA A 15 2.19 12.91 8.30
C ALA A 15 2.11 11.62 9.14
N GLY A 16 3.05 10.70 8.93
CA GLY A 16 3.09 9.40 9.61
C GLY A 16 2.18 8.33 8.99
N GLU A 17 1.45 8.62 7.92
CA GLU A 17 0.63 7.62 7.20
C GLU A 17 1.53 6.51 6.67
N THR A 18 1.21 5.27 7.04
CA THR A 18 1.91 4.09 6.58
C THR A 18 1.26 3.50 5.32
N ILE A 19 1.95 2.59 4.64
CA ILE A 19 1.36 1.85 3.51
C ILE A 19 0.11 1.09 3.97
N LYS A 20 0.10 0.54 5.19
CA LYS A 20 -1.09 -0.09 5.77
C LYS A 20 -2.27 0.89 5.80
N ASP A 21 -2.07 2.07 6.40
CA ASP A 21 -3.12 3.08 6.55
C ASP A 21 -3.65 3.54 5.19
N LEU A 22 -2.73 3.73 4.23
CA LEU A 22 -3.08 4.10 2.86
C LEU A 22 -3.98 3.05 2.20
N ILE A 23 -3.65 1.76 2.32
CA ILE A 23 -4.44 0.66 1.76
C ILE A 23 -5.81 0.55 2.44
N GLU A 24 -5.85 0.63 3.76
CA GLU A 24 -7.10 0.62 4.53
C GLU A 24 -8.04 1.73 4.07
N LYS A 25 -7.51 2.96 3.92
CA LYS A 25 -8.26 4.14 3.46
C LYS A 25 -8.73 4.02 2.01
N ARG A 26 -7.86 3.56 1.09
CA ARG A 26 -8.18 3.47 -0.35
C ARG A 26 -9.17 2.34 -0.65
N LEU A 27 -9.06 1.21 0.05
CA LEU A 27 -9.87 0.02 -0.24
C LEU A 27 -11.05 -0.16 0.73
N GLY A 28 -11.14 0.63 1.80
CA GLY A 28 -12.20 0.51 2.81
C GLY A 28 -12.13 -0.82 3.56
N VAL A 29 -10.92 -1.27 3.89
CA VAL A 29 -10.66 -2.54 4.61
C VAL A 29 -9.89 -2.27 5.90
N SER A 30 -9.88 -3.24 6.80
CA SER A 30 -8.99 -3.25 7.97
C SER A 30 -7.96 -4.36 7.81
N LEU A 31 -6.70 -4.05 8.12
CA LEU A 31 -5.57 -4.95 8.01
C LEU A 31 -4.92 -5.19 9.38
N THR A 32 -4.36 -6.39 9.56
CA THR A 32 -3.46 -6.70 10.67
C THR A 32 -2.11 -5.99 10.47
N GLU A 33 -1.25 -6.01 11.49
CA GLU A 33 0.12 -5.50 11.38
C GLU A 33 0.93 -6.24 10.29
N GLN A 34 0.61 -7.49 10.02
CA GLN A 34 1.25 -8.29 8.97
C GLN A 34 0.69 -8.00 7.57
N GLY A 35 -0.28 -7.09 7.44
CA GLY A 35 -0.87 -6.63 6.17
C GLY A 35 -1.90 -7.60 5.56
N TYR A 36 -2.48 -8.50 6.36
CA TYR A 36 -3.61 -9.34 5.97
C TYR A 36 -4.93 -8.68 6.39
N ARG A 37 -6.04 -8.96 5.69
CA ARG A 37 -7.34 -8.47 6.13
C ARG A 37 -7.71 -9.08 7.48
N VAL A 38 -8.28 -8.24 8.35
CA VAL A 38 -8.87 -8.69 9.61
C VAL A 38 -10.13 -9.53 9.33
N GLU A 39 -10.94 -9.10 8.36
CA GLU A 39 -12.16 -9.80 7.94
C GLU A 39 -12.34 -9.77 6.42
N GLY A 40 -12.97 -10.84 5.91
CA GLY A 40 -13.27 -11.03 4.49
C GLY A 40 -12.17 -11.73 3.70
N GLU A 41 -12.33 -11.73 2.37
CA GLU A 41 -11.46 -12.47 1.45
C GLU A 41 -10.03 -11.93 1.41
N PRO A 42 -9.01 -12.80 1.24
CA PRO A 42 -7.61 -12.39 1.17
C PRO A 42 -7.34 -11.24 0.19
N LEU A 43 -6.45 -10.34 0.60
CA LEU A 43 -6.08 -9.19 -0.22
C LEU A 43 -5.11 -9.61 -1.33
N ALA A 44 -5.63 -9.81 -2.55
CA ALA A 44 -4.84 -10.18 -3.72
C ALA A 44 -4.14 -8.96 -4.35
N ILE A 45 -3.31 -8.25 -3.59
CA ILE A 45 -2.51 -7.12 -4.09
C ILE A 45 -1.04 -7.22 -3.64
N ALA A 46 -0.17 -6.53 -4.36
CA ALA A 46 1.19 -6.20 -3.93
C ALA A 46 1.40 -4.69 -3.98
N VAL A 47 2.35 -4.20 -3.17
CA VAL A 47 2.70 -2.77 -3.11
C VAL A 47 4.18 -2.60 -3.41
N ALA A 48 4.53 -1.65 -4.28
CA ALA A 48 5.90 -1.18 -4.45
C ALA A 48 6.01 0.30 -4.05
N LYS A 49 7.13 0.69 -3.45
CA LYS A 49 7.52 2.08 -3.16
C LYS A 49 8.78 2.39 -3.94
N ASN A 50 8.74 3.44 -4.76
CA ASN A 50 9.84 3.88 -5.63
C ASN A 50 10.42 2.70 -6.44
N SER A 51 9.54 1.94 -7.10
CA SER A 51 9.87 0.76 -7.90
C SER A 51 10.45 -0.45 -7.15
N GLN A 52 10.43 -0.45 -5.80
CA GLN A 52 10.84 -1.59 -4.99
C GLN A 52 9.63 -2.19 -4.28
N VAL A 53 9.44 -3.50 -4.43
CA VAL A 53 8.35 -4.22 -3.74
C VAL A 53 8.55 -4.11 -2.22
N VAL A 54 7.50 -3.66 -1.53
CA VAL A 54 7.49 -3.59 -0.06
C VAL A 54 6.89 -4.89 0.49
N PRO A 55 7.64 -5.66 1.30
CA PRO A 55 7.11 -6.85 1.95
C PRO A 55 5.85 -6.53 2.74
N ARG A 56 4.85 -7.41 2.66
CA ARG A 56 3.53 -7.19 3.26
C ARG A 56 3.58 -6.93 4.77
N SER A 57 4.44 -7.65 5.48
CA SER A 57 4.69 -7.48 6.91
C SER A 57 5.35 -6.14 7.28
N SER A 58 5.91 -5.42 6.31
CA SER A 58 6.54 -4.12 6.50
C SER A 58 5.58 -2.95 6.25
N TRP A 59 4.35 -3.20 5.77
CA TRP A 59 3.41 -2.15 5.40
C TRP A 59 3.04 -1.22 6.56
N CYS A 60 2.92 -1.76 7.77
CA CYS A 60 2.63 -1.00 8.99
C CYS A 60 3.81 -0.16 9.51
N HIS A 61 5.02 -0.35 8.96
CA HIS A 61 6.23 0.39 9.36
C HIS A 61 6.76 1.28 8.24
N THR A 62 6.23 1.17 7.02
CA THR A 62 6.72 1.88 5.85
C THR A 62 5.84 3.09 5.58
N LEU A 63 6.43 4.29 5.62
CA LEU A 63 5.71 5.53 5.30
C LEU A 63 5.21 5.54 3.84
N ALA A 64 3.96 5.93 3.64
CA ALA A 64 3.29 6.09 2.36
C ALA A 64 3.71 7.40 1.69
N GLU A 65 4.95 7.50 1.25
CA GLU A 65 5.53 8.68 0.59
C GLU A 65 6.26 8.27 -0.69
N GLY A 66 6.49 9.22 -1.59
CA GLY A 66 7.09 8.98 -2.90
C GLY A 66 6.10 8.36 -3.88
N THR A 67 6.61 7.53 -4.79
CA THR A 67 5.78 6.81 -5.77
C THR A 67 5.38 5.45 -5.21
N ILE A 68 4.08 5.21 -5.08
CA ILE A 68 3.50 3.97 -4.59
C ILE A 68 2.72 3.31 -5.73
N ASP A 69 3.05 2.07 -6.05
CA ASP A 69 2.31 1.26 -7.00
C ASP A 69 1.56 0.15 -6.26
N ILE A 70 0.23 0.14 -6.39
CA ILE A 70 -0.66 -0.86 -5.84
C ILE A 70 -1.17 -1.69 -7.02
N VAL A 71 -0.65 -2.92 -7.13
CA VAL A 71 -0.95 -3.82 -8.25
C VAL A 71 -1.78 -5.00 -7.75
N GLY A 72 -2.84 -5.33 -8.50
CA GLY A 72 -3.56 -6.57 -8.28
C GLY A 72 -2.66 -7.76 -8.57
N ALA A 73 -2.71 -8.79 -7.72
CA ALA A 73 -2.11 -10.09 -7.98
C ALA A 73 -2.97 -10.81 -9.02
N VAL A 74 -2.93 -10.35 -10.28
CA VAL A 74 -3.19 -11.26 -11.39
C VAL A 74 -2.09 -12.29 -11.35
N GLN A 75 -2.48 -13.56 -11.27
CA GLN A 75 -1.57 -14.71 -11.34
C GLN A 75 -0.90 -14.67 -12.71
N GLY A 76 0.22 -13.95 -12.82
CA GLY A 76 1.09 -14.01 -13.99
C GLY A 76 1.69 -15.41 -14.03
N GLY A 77 1.21 -16.21 -14.97
CA GLY A 77 1.89 -17.42 -15.40
C GLY A 77 3.20 -17.10 -16.10
#